data_AF-A0A2H0Q1Q7-F1
#
_entry.id   AF-A0A2H0Q1Q7-F1
#
_cell.length_a   1.000
_cell.length_b   1.000
_cell.length_c   1.000
_cell.angle_alpha   90.00
_cell.angle_beta   90.00
_cell.angle_gamma   90.00
#
_symmetry.space_group_name_H-M   'P 1'
#
loop_
_entity.id
_entity.type
_entity.pdbx_description
1 polymer ?
#
loop_
_entity_poly.entity_id
_entity_poly.type
_entity_poly.pdbx_seq_one_letter_code
_entity_poly.pdbx_strand_id
1 'polypeptide(L)'
;MLIYLYELTISKLRTNKGEKMKKLRIEIQEELKMNSFEAQHFEHKERFYKVRTWNHNAFLITDITNAGKRGTTCSELSVNANYDAPDCAIWNELLHDHLTELFEAATNKALPFELEKENFKFYFREVESKRLLAVDLSTIKPLKEEPKKWTIPHVVRALVNGQYEGLRCKYRHLDDTCQDFGAGEIKDPIKFVKGIIEDSSGWWVNKDGNGIVTICCHTFDSNEFRPVITPKSKRIEKPKAPKVQEDKLEEVKKELSCFDAENLTEEEAKEVLKNEGIFIEETVTTPKKAGKKPRPVWQVSGRTNGLEEIFYSLGCSRRRWRGMFSFWEGNPAIDIAKAVLEEGRLSFAEQQERKKERAINRTERFEKYVDNAAKRSNQLYRTNKALLDCMAGTPILIGHHSEKRHRRDLEKIDNRIRKSIEEDKKAEHYRNRISSISWKLENQKNDPTYINNRIEENEARLRKIEKNKKWLSDYESRKQEVIDKLDYFKGILQELMQERAEQGKLIPSPDTIQKGDLVKYRGTWYPVVRVNRKTVTFKNWIWENGQWKASYADITDIKKQMMKEAA
;
A
#
# COMPACT_ATOMS: atom_id res chain seq x y z
N MET A 1 43.12 52.97 9.41
CA MET A 1 42.91 51.76 10.25
C MET A 1 41.45 51.30 10.25
N LEU A 2 40.48 52.18 10.48
CA LEU A 2 39.03 51.86 10.47
C LEU A 2 38.49 51.36 9.10
N ILE A 3 38.94 51.94 7.98
CA ILE A 3 38.53 51.49 6.63
C ILE A 3 39.07 50.08 6.33
N TYR A 4 40.31 49.79 6.73
CA TYR A 4 40.94 48.49 6.53
C TYR A 4 40.27 47.38 7.37
N LEU A 5 39.84 47.73 8.59
CA LEU A 5 39.04 46.83 9.44
C LEU A 5 37.64 46.59 8.84
N TYR A 6 37.01 47.61 8.26
CA TYR A 6 35.71 47.46 7.60
C TYR A 6 35.78 46.56 6.35
N GLU A 7 36.81 46.74 5.52
CA GLU A 7 37.03 45.87 4.35
C GLU A 7 37.42 44.44 4.72
N LEU A 8 38.23 44.23 5.76
CA LEU A 8 38.53 42.89 6.30
C LEU A 8 37.27 42.22 6.86
N THR A 9 36.36 43.00 7.46
CA THR A 9 35.10 42.49 8.00
C THR A 9 34.13 42.13 6.87
N ILE A 10 34.01 42.97 5.83
CA ILE A 10 33.20 42.68 4.64
C ILE A 10 33.79 41.51 3.84
N SER A 11 35.12 41.41 3.72
CA SER A 11 35.79 40.29 3.07
C SER A 11 35.57 38.99 3.84
N LYS A 12 35.69 39.00 5.18
CA LYS A 12 35.37 37.84 6.03
C LYS A 12 33.90 37.46 5.97
N LEU A 13 33.00 38.42 5.91
CA LEU A 13 31.56 38.18 5.74
C LEU A 13 31.26 37.60 4.35
N ARG A 14 31.91 38.08 3.27
CA ARG A 14 31.78 37.54 1.91
C ARG A 14 32.38 36.13 1.79
N THR A 15 33.53 35.85 2.40
CA THR A 15 34.11 34.50 2.43
C THR A 15 33.29 33.54 3.29
N ASN A 16 32.76 33.98 4.43
CA ASN A 16 31.85 33.18 5.25
C ASN A 16 30.51 32.93 4.55
N LYS A 17 29.95 33.93 3.84
CA LYS A 17 28.73 33.75 3.05
C LYS A 17 29.00 32.79 1.88
N GLY A 18 30.15 32.89 1.21
CA GLY A 18 30.59 31.95 0.17
C GLY A 18 30.87 30.52 0.67
N GLU A 19 31.42 30.34 1.87
CA GLU A 19 31.62 29.02 2.50
C GLU A 19 30.32 28.42 3.07
N LYS A 20 29.41 29.26 3.58
CA LYS A 20 28.07 28.87 4.05
C LYS A 20 27.20 28.45 2.86
N MET A 21 27.25 29.21 1.75
CA MET A 21 26.60 28.87 0.48
C MET A 21 27.16 27.58 -0.16
N LYS A 22 28.48 27.31 -0.03
CA LYS A 22 29.11 26.05 -0.53
C LYS A 22 28.62 24.77 0.16
N LYS A 23 27.91 24.86 1.29
CA LYS A 23 27.34 23.70 2.00
C LYS A 23 25.86 23.45 1.69
N LEU A 24 25.16 24.45 1.15
CA LEU A 24 23.74 24.34 0.82
C LEU A 24 23.60 23.66 -0.54
N ARG A 25 22.80 22.60 -0.62
CA ARG A 25 22.50 21.88 -1.88
C ARG A 25 21.17 22.33 -2.49
N ILE A 26 20.75 23.55 -2.16
CA ILE A 26 19.54 24.21 -2.65
C ILE A 26 19.99 25.53 -3.26
N GLU A 27 19.46 25.86 -4.43
CA GLU A 27 19.67 27.16 -5.07
C GLU A 27 18.85 28.23 -4.35
N ILE A 28 19.54 29.21 -3.77
CA ILE A 28 18.90 30.37 -3.14
C ILE A 28 18.73 31.44 -4.21
N GLN A 29 17.49 31.92 -4.37
CA GLN A 29 17.12 32.93 -5.35
C GLN A 29 17.18 34.31 -4.72
N GLU A 30 17.61 35.30 -5.51
CA GLU A 30 17.59 36.71 -5.12
C GLU A 30 16.21 37.33 -5.41
N GLU A 31 15.53 36.90 -6.48
CA GLU A 31 14.22 37.39 -6.90
C GLU A 31 13.22 36.24 -7.12
N LEU A 32 11.95 36.51 -6.83
CA LEU A 32 10.86 35.55 -6.99
C LEU A 32 10.38 35.45 -8.44
N LYS A 33 10.50 34.26 -9.03
CA LYS A 33 9.98 33.97 -10.38
C LYS A 33 8.49 33.62 -10.31
N MET A 34 7.62 34.56 -10.67
CA MET A 34 6.16 34.39 -10.53
C MET A 34 5.58 33.21 -11.34
N ASN A 35 6.15 32.89 -12.50
CA ASN A 35 5.65 31.82 -13.40
C ASN A 35 6.27 30.44 -13.14
N SER A 36 6.92 30.23 -11.98
CA SER A 36 7.50 28.94 -11.61
C SER A 36 6.57 28.18 -10.68
N PHE A 37 6.15 26.98 -11.10
CA PHE A 37 5.41 26.04 -10.24
C PHE A 37 6.33 25.25 -9.29
N GLU A 38 7.66 25.34 -9.47
CA GLU A 38 8.61 24.73 -8.55
C GLU A 38 8.82 25.61 -7.31
N ALA A 39 9.03 24.96 -6.16
CA ALA A 39 9.28 25.66 -4.90
C ALA A 39 10.60 26.43 -4.94
N GLN A 40 10.52 27.70 -4.56
CA GLN A 40 11.59 28.69 -4.59
C GLN A 40 12.15 28.93 -3.18
N HIS A 41 13.46 29.15 -3.05
CA HIS A 41 14.11 29.24 -1.74
C HIS A 41 14.85 30.56 -1.58
N PHE A 42 14.67 31.19 -0.42
CA PHE A 42 15.19 32.52 -0.13
C PHE A 42 15.91 32.53 1.22
N GLU A 43 16.92 33.40 1.35
CA GLU A 43 17.57 33.72 2.63
C GLU A 43 17.19 35.15 3.02
N HIS A 44 16.64 35.33 4.22
CA HIS A 44 16.31 36.65 4.77
C HIS A 44 16.59 36.66 6.28
N LYS A 45 17.31 37.68 6.77
CA LYS A 45 17.70 37.82 8.20
C LYS A 45 18.25 36.52 8.82
N GLU A 46 19.17 35.86 8.11
CA GLU A 46 19.80 34.58 8.52
C GLU A 46 18.85 33.37 8.65
N ARG A 47 17.61 33.50 8.17
CA ARG A 47 16.61 32.44 8.07
C ARG A 47 16.41 32.02 6.61
N PHE A 48 15.91 30.80 6.44
CA PHE A 48 15.62 30.25 5.12
C PHE A 48 14.12 30.08 4.94
N TYR A 49 13.62 30.52 3.78
CA TYR A 49 12.21 30.49 3.44
C TYR A 49 11.98 29.68 2.17
N LYS A 50 10.88 28.91 2.14
CA LYS A 50 10.39 28.18 0.97
C LYS A 50 9.09 28.82 0.51
N VAL A 51 9.04 29.28 -0.74
CA VAL A 51 7.84 29.83 -1.38
C VAL A 51 7.32 28.84 -2.41
N ARG A 52 6.04 28.47 -2.32
CA ARG A 52 5.37 27.60 -3.28
C ARG A 52 4.06 28.22 -3.73
N THR A 53 3.97 28.55 -5.01
CA THR A 53 2.75 29.04 -5.64
C THR A 53 1.93 27.85 -6.16
N TRP A 54 0.61 27.89 -5.99
CA TRP A 54 -0.36 26.92 -6.48
C TRP A 54 -1.32 27.62 -7.44
N ASN A 55 -1.76 26.92 -8.49
CA ASN A 55 -2.59 27.42 -9.60
C ASN A 55 -3.46 28.64 -9.22
N HIS A 56 -2.98 29.82 -9.62
CA HIS A 56 -3.58 31.17 -9.64
C HIS A 56 -4.33 31.69 -8.39
N ASN A 57 -4.51 30.89 -7.34
CA ASN A 57 -5.44 31.21 -6.24
C ASN A 57 -4.82 31.07 -4.84
N ALA A 58 -3.60 30.54 -4.70
CA ALA A 58 -2.95 30.37 -3.40
C ALA A 58 -1.42 30.29 -3.47
N PHE A 59 -0.74 30.75 -2.42
CA PHE A 59 0.67 30.46 -2.19
C PHE A 59 0.98 30.14 -0.72
N LEU A 60 2.09 29.43 -0.53
CA LEU A 60 2.62 29.00 0.76
C LEU A 60 4.00 29.60 0.97
N ILE A 61 4.25 30.15 2.16
CA ILE A 61 5.56 30.59 2.63
C ILE A 61 5.89 29.81 3.89
N THR A 62 6.91 28.97 3.84
CA THR A 62 7.35 28.14 4.97
C THR A 62 8.72 28.60 5.46
N ASP A 63 8.88 28.91 6.75
CA ASP A 63 10.19 29.10 7.40
C ASP A 63 10.85 27.73 7.57
N ILE A 64 11.80 27.40 6.69
CA ILE A 64 12.49 26.10 6.64
C ILE A 64 13.81 26.10 7.41
N THR A 65 14.09 27.13 8.21
CA THR A 65 15.34 27.24 9.00
C THR A 65 15.58 26.03 9.92
N ASN A 66 14.51 25.38 10.37
CA ASN A 66 14.56 24.18 11.21
C ASN A 66 14.28 22.87 10.46
N ALA A 67 14.14 22.88 9.13
CA ALA A 67 13.85 21.69 8.34
C ALA A 67 14.87 20.57 8.62
N GLY A 68 14.37 19.35 8.78
CA GLY A 68 15.16 18.16 9.13
C GLY A 68 15.60 18.04 10.59
N LYS A 69 15.45 19.08 11.44
CA LYS A 69 15.79 18.99 12.87
C LYS A 69 14.71 18.25 13.66
N ARG A 70 15.10 17.16 14.33
CA ARG A 70 14.16 16.32 15.12
C ARG A 70 13.55 17.10 16.28
N GLY A 71 12.24 16.93 16.48
CA GLY A 71 11.52 17.51 17.63
C GLY A 71 11.20 19.00 17.51
N THR A 72 11.42 19.61 16.34
CA THR A 72 11.09 21.02 16.07
C THR A 72 9.96 21.13 15.05
N THR A 73 9.38 22.32 14.95
CA THR A 73 8.38 22.70 13.93
C THR A 73 8.91 23.85 13.08
N CYS A 74 8.35 23.97 11.89
CA CYS A 74 8.57 25.05 10.94
C CYS A 74 7.24 25.79 10.78
N SER A 75 7.24 27.12 10.89
CA SER A 75 6.04 27.93 10.70
C SER A 75 5.73 28.06 9.20
N GLU A 76 4.46 27.99 8.85
CA GLU A 76 3.97 28.14 7.47
C GLU A 76 2.83 29.15 7.43
N LEU A 77 2.94 30.11 6.51
CA LEU A 77 1.89 31.03 6.14
C LEU A 77 1.26 30.57 4.82
N SER A 78 -0.04 30.30 4.83
CA SER A 78 -0.84 30.00 3.66
C SER A 78 -1.72 31.19 3.34
N VAL A 79 -1.60 31.70 2.11
CA VAL A 79 -2.39 32.83 1.61
C VAL A 79 -3.28 32.33 0.49
N ASN A 80 -4.60 32.50 0.63
CA ASN A 80 -5.61 32.08 -0.34
C ASN A 80 -6.44 33.30 -0.79
N ALA A 81 -6.80 33.37 -2.06
CA ALA A 81 -7.76 34.37 -2.51
C ALA A 81 -9.20 34.03 -2.10
N ASN A 82 -10.04 35.07 -1.99
CA ASN A 82 -11.43 34.92 -1.57
C ASN A 82 -12.41 34.38 -2.65
N TYR A 83 -12.08 34.44 -3.95
CA TYR A 83 -12.89 33.95 -5.09
C TYR A 83 -11.98 33.56 -6.30
N ASP A 84 -12.54 32.98 -7.37
CA ASP A 84 -11.82 32.57 -8.60
C ASP A 84 -10.79 33.63 -9.03
N ALA A 85 -9.51 33.26 -8.96
CA ALA A 85 -8.31 34.02 -9.35
C ALA A 85 -8.45 35.56 -9.37
N PRO A 86 -8.01 36.28 -8.33
CA PRO A 86 -7.78 37.72 -8.43
C PRO A 86 -6.93 38.03 -9.66
N ASP A 87 -7.15 39.22 -10.25
CA ASP A 87 -6.34 39.70 -11.37
C ASP A 87 -4.85 39.53 -11.05
N CYS A 88 -4.08 38.99 -12.01
CA CYS A 88 -2.68 38.58 -11.80
C CYS A 88 -1.82 39.74 -11.26
N ALA A 89 -2.22 40.98 -11.54
CA ALA A 89 -1.60 42.19 -11.02
C ALA A 89 -1.61 42.27 -9.48
N ILE A 90 -2.73 41.94 -8.82
CA ILE A 90 -2.88 42.05 -7.36
C ILE A 90 -2.07 40.94 -6.65
N TRP A 91 -1.98 39.76 -7.27
CA TRP A 91 -1.12 38.67 -6.79
C TRP A 91 0.37 39.02 -6.89
N ASN A 92 0.76 39.61 -8.02
CA ASN A 92 2.14 40.03 -8.25
C ASN A 92 2.53 41.16 -7.31
N GLU A 93 1.66 42.14 -7.07
CA GLU A 93 1.88 43.22 -6.09
C GLU A 93 2.18 42.63 -4.71
N LEU A 94 1.35 41.71 -4.21
CA LEU A 94 1.57 41.12 -2.88
C LEU A 94 2.87 40.29 -2.79
N LEU A 95 3.19 39.49 -3.81
CA LEU A 95 4.38 38.63 -3.80
C LEU A 95 5.68 39.35 -4.18
N HIS A 96 5.61 40.45 -4.93
CA HIS A 96 6.78 41.23 -5.35
C HIS A 96 7.10 42.32 -4.32
N ASP A 97 6.11 43.13 -3.93
CA ASP A 97 6.34 44.34 -3.13
C ASP A 97 6.45 44.03 -1.64
N HIS A 98 5.81 42.95 -1.16
CA HIS A 98 5.70 42.63 0.27
C HIS A 98 6.34 41.30 0.68
N LEU A 99 7.22 40.73 -0.16
CA LEU A 99 7.79 39.39 0.06
C LEU A 99 8.51 39.25 1.41
N THR A 100 9.32 40.25 1.78
CA THR A 100 10.08 40.25 3.04
C THR A 100 9.18 40.37 4.26
N GLU A 101 8.11 41.16 4.17
CA GLU A 101 7.14 41.32 5.25
C GLU A 101 6.34 40.02 5.45
N LEU A 102 6.04 39.30 4.37
CA LEU A 102 5.43 37.99 4.43
C LEU A 102 6.36 36.91 5.03
N PHE A 103 7.68 37.00 4.81
CA PHE A 103 8.66 36.14 5.49
C PHE A 103 8.64 36.36 7.00
N GLU A 104 8.65 37.62 7.42
CA GLU A 104 8.56 37.98 8.83
C GLU A 104 7.23 37.55 9.44
N ALA A 105 6.13 37.72 8.72
CA ALA A 105 4.81 37.28 9.15
C ALA A 105 4.75 35.76 9.35
N ALA A 106 5.30 34.98 8.41
CA ALA A 106 5.36 33.52 8.51
C ALA A 106 6.14 33.08 9.77
N THR A 107 7.26 33.74 10.04
CA THR A 107 8.09 33.44 11.21
C THR A 107 7.44 33.84 12.53
N ASN A 108 6.90 35.06 12.60
CA ASN A 108 6.32 35.64 13.81
C ASN A 108 4.90 35.14 14.09
N LYS A 109 4.26 34.50 13.10
CA LYS A 109 2.86 34.06 13.11
C LYS A 109 1.87 35.21 13.37
N ALA A 110 2.23 36.38 12.89
CA ALA A 110 1.46 37.61 13.02
C ALA A 110 1.55 38.37 11.71
N LEU A 111 0.40 38.78 11.18
CA LEU A 111 0.34 39.54 9.95
C LEU A 111 0.41 41.04 10.30
N PRO A 112 1.28 41.83 9.64
CA PRO A 112 1.22 43.29 9.67
C PRO A 112 -0.15 43.79 9.19
N PHE A 113 -0.67 44.85 9.81
CA PHE A 113 -1.97 45.41 9.46
C PHE A 113 -2.03 45.87 7.99
N GLU A 114 -0.91 46.32 7.46
CA GLU A 114 -0.73 46.76 6.07
C GLU A 114 -0.97 45.63 5.04
N LEU A 115 -0.83 44.37 5.47
CA LEU A 115 -1.05 43.18 4.63
C LEU A 115 -2.45 42.59 4.78
N GLU A 116 -3.26 43.06 5.73
CA GLU A 116 -4.67 42.67 5.86
C GLU A 116 -5.50 43.30 4.73
N LYS A 117 -5.57 42.60 3.60
CA LYS A 117 -6.43 42.97 2.46
C LYS A 117 -7.68 42.09 2.44
N GLU A 118 -8.87 42.68 2.24
CA GLU A 118 -10.15 41.95 2.16
C GLU A 118 -10.19 40.87 1.06
N ASN A 119 -9.28 40.93 0.08
CA ASN A 119 -9.22 39.98 -1.04
C ASN A 119 -8.50 38.67 -0.69
N PHE A 120 -7.75 38.63 0.41
CA PHE A 120 -6.92 37.48 0.79
C PHE A 120 -7.29 36.94 2.17
N LYS A 121 -7.16 35.62 2.34
CA LYS A 121 -7.26 34.91 3.61
C LYS A 121 -5.90 34.34 3.98
N PHE A 122 -5.43 34.69 5.17
CA PHE A 122 -4.14 34.27 5.71
C PHE A 122 -4.35 33.20 6.78
N TYR A 123 -3.58 32.12 6.70
CA TYR A 123 -3.64 30.99 7.62
C TYR A 123 -2.25 30.63 8.10
N PHE A 124 -2.04 30.61 9.41
CA PHE A 124 -0.81 30.13 10.01
C PHE A 124 -0.93 28.65 10.37
N ARG A 125 0.08 27.88 10.00
CA ARG A 125 0.20 26.45 10.27
C ARG A 125 1.58 26.14 10.81
N GLU A 126 1.68 25.03 11.53
CA GLU A 126 2.96 24.45 11.92
C GLU A 126 3.16 23.12 11.20
N VAL A 127 4.31 22.98 10.56
CA VAL A 127 4.72 21.75 9.89
C VAL A 127 5.82 21.11 10.72
N GLU A 128 5.72 19.81 11.00
CA GLU A 128 6.79 19.08 11.69
C GLU A 128 8.07 19.14 10.85
N SER A 129 9.19 19.59 11.41
CA SER A 129 10.44 19.79 10.64
C SER A 129 10.95 18.53 9.94
N LYS A 130 10.62 17.33 10.45
CA LYS A 130 10.98 16.04 9.84
C LYS A 130 10.28 15.77 8.48
N ARG A 131 9.23 16.52 8.15
CA ARG A 131 8.50 16.46 6.87
C ARG A 131 9.04 17.44 5.83
N LEU A 132 10.12 18.14 6.15
CA LEU A 132 10.79 19.08 5.26
C LEU A 132 12.24 18.62 5.07
N LEU A 133 12.72 18.62 3.83
CA LEU A 133 14.11 18.29 3.55
C LEU A 133 15.02 19.34 4.18
N ALA A 134 16.09 18.89 4.86
CA ALA A 134 17.05 19.79 5.49
C ALA A 134 17.72 20.71 4.46
N VAL A 135 17.84 22.00 4.76
CA VAL A 135 18.51 22.98 3.89
C VAL A 135 19.99 22.64 3.71
N ASP A 136 20.65 22.26 4.81
CA ASP A 136 22.01 21.74 4.82
C ASP A 136 22.00 20.21 4.86
N LEU A 137 22.18 19.57 3.70
CA LEU A 137 22.21 18.11 3.57
C LEU A 137 23.46 17.47 4.21
N SER A 138 24.51 18.24 4.54
CA SER A 138 25.70 17.70 5.24
C SER A 138 25.38 17.19 6.66
N THR A 139 24.25 17.64 7.22
CA THR A 139 23.72 17.13 8.49
C THR A 139 23.32 15.65 8.42
N ILE A 140 23.00 15.13 7.23
CA ILE A 140 22.59 13.74 7.00
C ILE A 140 23.83 12.86 6.85
N LYS A 141 24.30 12.30 7.96
CA LYS A 141 25.52 11.46 8.00
C LYS A 141 25.40 10.17 7.16
N PRO A 142 26.47 9.75 6.46
CA PRO A 142 26.48 8.51 5.67
C PRO A 142 26.25 7.27 6.54
N LEU A 143 25.83 6.17 5.91
CA LEU A 143 25.77 4.85 6.52
C LEU A 143 27.19 4.30 6.69
N LYS A 144 27.53 3.86 7.90
CA LYS A 144 28.83 3.26 8.22
C LYS A 144 28.89 1.78 7.84
N GLU A 145 27.77 1.10 8.01
CA GLU A 145 27.59 -0.33 7.74
C GLU A 145 26.18 -0.52 7.15
N GLU A 146 25.98 -1.59 6.40
CA GLU A 146 24.67 -1.90 5.84
C GLU A 146 23.71 -2.32 6.96
N PRO A 147 22.51 -1.70 7.07
CA PRO A 147 21.56 -2.07 8.11
C PRO A 147 20.95 -3.46 7.86
N LYS A 148 20.76 -4.25 8.93
CA LYS A 148 20.06 -5.56 8.86
C LYS A 148 18.64 -5.44 8.28
N LYS A 149 17.98 -4.30 8.53
CA LYS A 149 16.67 -3.97 7.97
C LYS A 149 16.67 -2.55 7.42
N TRP A 150 16.33 -2.43 6.14
CA TRP A 150 16.21 -1.14 5.48
C TRP A 150 14.95 -0.39 5.93
N THR A 151 15.10 0.92 6.11
CA THR A 151 14.02 1.85 6.49
C THR A 151 14.13 3.10 5.62
N ILE A 152 13.06 3.89 5.51
CA ILE A 152 13.08 5.16 4.76
C ILE A 152 14.25 6.08 5.19
N PRO A 153 14.53 6.29 6.49
CA PRO A 153 15.72 7.04 6.91
C PRO A 153 17.05 6.46 6.42
N HIS A 154 17.19 5.13 6.31
CA HIS A 154 18.39 4.51 5.76
C HIS A 154 18.53 4.80 4.26
N VAL A 155 17.43 4.71 3.51
CA VAL A 155 17.38 5.05 2.08
C VAL A 155 17.77 6.51 1.86
N VAL A 156 17.14 7.44 2.58
CA VAL A 156 17.46 8.87 2.51
C VAL A 156 18.95 9.11 2.76
N ARG A 157 19.53 8.50 3.80
CA ARG A 157 20.97 8.61 4.09
C ARG A 157 21.85 8.06 2.97
N ALA A 158 21.49 6.90 2.41
CA ALA A 158 22.25 6.29 1.33
C ALA A 158 22.24 7.15 0.07
N LEU A 159 21.06 7.63 -0.35
CA LEU A 159 20.89 8.43 -1.57
C LEU A 159 21.54 9.81 -1.44
N VAL A 160 21.34 10.51 -0.33
CA VAL A 160 21.96 11.84 -0.08
C VAL A 160 23.49 11.77 -0.10
N ASN A 161 24.06 10.68 0.40
CA ASN A 161 25.52 10.49 0.47
C ASN A 161 26.11 9.74 -0.73
N GLY A 162 25.33 9.45 -1.78
CA GLY A 162 25.83 8.75 -2.96
C GLY A 162 26.23 7.28 -2.73
N GLN A 163 25.73 6.65 -1.67
CA GLN A 163 26.03 5.25 -1.31
C GLN A 163 25.11 4.26 -2.05
N TYR A 164 24.94 4.46 -3.35
CA TYR A 164 24.05 3.67 -4.19
C TYR A 164 24.60 3.52 -5.61
N GLU A 165 24.11 2.51 -6.32
CA GLU A 165 24.36 2.26 -7.73
C GLU A 165 23.03 1.91 -8.43
N GLY A 166 22.85 2.42 -9.65
CA GLY A 166 21.71 2.09 -10.50
C GLY A 166 20.35 2.51 -9.95
N LEU A 167 20.24 3.73 -9.40
CA LEU A 167 18.96 4.27 -8.94
C LEU A 167 18.02 4.47 -10.13
N ARG A 168 16.93 3.69 -10.16
CA ARG A 168 15.96 3.74 -11.26
C ARG A 168 14.54 3.57 -10.77
N CYS A 169 13.61 4.16 -11.52
CA CYS A 169 12.20 3.83 -11.45
C CYS A 169 11.97 2.59 -12.33
N LYS A 170 11.48 1.51 -11.71
CA LYS A 170 11.19 0.25 -12.39
C LYS A 170 9.90 0.37 -13.21
N TYR A 171 8.88 1.00 -12.63
CA TYR A 171 7.63 1.37 -13.28
C TYR A 171 6.87 2.38 -12.41
N ARG A 172 6.05 3.21 -13.06
CA ARG A 172 5.02 4.04 -12.42
C ARG A 172 3.67 3.71 -13.03
N HIS A 173 2.72 3.31 -12.19
CA HIS A 173 1.33 3.11 -12.58
C HIS A 173 0.60 4.46 -12.60
N LEU A 174 -0.28 4.69 -13.57
CA LEU A 174 -1.27 5.77 -13.54
C LEU A 174 -2.62 5.12 -13.19
N ASP A 175 -3.42 5.79 -12.35
CA ASP A 175 -4.67 5.28 -11.76
C ASP A 175 -5.62 4.64 -12.80
N ASP A 176 -5.61 5.14 -14.04
CA ASP A 176 -6.56 4.75 -15.08
C ASP A 176 -5.96 3.96 -16.25
N THR A 177 -4.64 3.78 -16.33
CA THR A 177 -4.00 3.03 -17.43
C THR A 177 -2.86 2.13 -16.95
N CYS A 178 -2.95 0.84 -17.27
CA CYS A 178 -1.92 -0.17 -17.00
C CYS A 178 -0.73 -0.06 -17.98
N GLN A 179 -0.28 1.16 -18.28
CA GLN A 179 0.89 1.44 -19.09
C GLN A 179 2.03 1.88 -18.18
N ASP A 180 3.21 1.26 -18.34
CA ASP A 180 4.42 1.61 -17.61
C ASP A 180 4.96 2.95 -18.12
N PHE A 181 4.55 4.06 -17.50
CA PHE A 181 5.14 5.36 -17.77
C PHE A 181 6.34 5.58 -16.84
N GLY A 182 7.41 6.22 -17.33
CA GLY A 182 8.51 6.69 -16.49
C GLY A 182 9.51 5.64 -16.01
N ALA A 183 9.51 4.43 -16.55
CA ALA A 183 10.59 3.46 -16.32
C ALA A 183 11.91 4.01 -16.85
N GLY A 184 12.92 4.11 -15.98
CA GLY A 184 14.19 4.74 -16.35
C GLY A 184 15.04 5.15 -15.16
N GLU A 185 16.25 5.60 -15.46
CA GLU A 185 17.19 6.10 -14.45
C GLU A 185 16.68 7.39 -13.81
N ILE A 186 16.76 7.47 -12.48
CA ILE A 186 16.43 8.68 -11.74
C ILE A 186 17.68 9.57 -11.74
N LYS A 187 17.69 10.56 -12.64
CA LYS A 187 18.82 11.46 -12.85
C LYS A 187 19.11 12.39 -11.67
N ASP A 188 18.09 12.73 -10.87
CA ASP A 188 18.21 13.60 -9.70
C ASP A 188 17.76 12.86 -8.42
N PRO A 189 18.70 12.24 -7.70
CA PRO A 189 18.44 11.54 -6.45
C PRO A 189 17.95 12.48 -5.33
N ILE A 190 18.36 13.75 -5.34
CA ILE A 190 17.99 14.70 -4.28
C ILE A 190 16.54 15.14 -4.45
N LYS A 191 16.11 15.41 -5.69
CA LYS A 191 14.69 15.66 -6.02
C LYS A 191 13.82 14.46 -5.66
N PHE A 192 14.31 13.24 -5.88
CA PHE A 192 13.62 12.02 -5.46
C PHE A 192 13.52 11.89 -3.94
N VAL A 193 14.61 12.11 -3.20
CA VAL A 193 14.61 12.11 -1.72
C VAL A 193 13.67 13.17 -1.16
N LYS A 194 13.61 14.36 -1.78
CA LYS A 194 12.66 15.42 -1.42
C LYS A 194 11.22 14.91 -1.49
N GLY A 195 10.84 14.23 -2.57
CA GLY A 195 9.50 13.62 -2.70
C GLY A 195 9.19 12.59 -1.60
N ILE A 196 10.18 11.77 -1.22
CA ILE A 196 9.99 10.80 -0.12
C ILE A 196 9.73 11.49 1.24
N ILE A 197 10.41 12.61 1.50
CA ILE A 197 10.33 13.30 2.81
C ILE A 197 9.10 14.21 2.88
N GLU A 198 8.89 15.04 1.85
CA GLU A 198 7.81 16.04 1.84
C GLU A 198 6.45 15.38 1.57
N ASP A 199 6.40 14.34 0.72
CA ASP A 199 5.21 13.53 0.43
C ASP A 199 5.32 12.15 1.08
N SER A 200 5.51 12.13 2.40
CA SER A 200 5.78 10.91 3.20
C SER A 200 4.66 9.85 3.24
N SER A 201 3.48 10.11 2.66
CA SER A 201 2.40 9.15 2.65
C SER A 201 2.72 8.00 1.70
N GLY A 202 2.55 6.77 2.18
CA GLY A 202 2.55 5.63 1.29
C GLY A 202 3.92 4.97 1.05
N TRP A 203 5.04 5.54 1.51
CA TRP A 203 6.35 4.99 1.20
C TRP A 203 6.72 3.77 2.06
N TRP A 204 7.19 2.71 1.42
CA TRP A 204 7.75 1.53 2.07
C TRP A 204 9.03 1.07 1.38
N VAL A 205 9.86 0.37 2.16
CA VAL A 205 11.18 -0.12 1.70
C VAL A 205 11.28 -1.60 1.98
N ASN A 206 11.84 -2.33 1.01
CA ASN A 206 12.22 -3.72 1.20
C ASN A 206 13.59 -3.99 0.55
N LYS A 207 14.26 -5.05 0.98
CA LYS A 207 15.48 -5.53 0.33
C LYS A 207 15.20 -6.94 -0.20
N ASP A 208 15.52 -7.17 -1.47
CA ASP A 208 15.37 -8.49 -2.07
C ASP A 208 16.57 -9.41 -1.73
N GLY A 209 16.45 -10.70 -2.06
CA GLY A 209 17.51 -11.68 -1.85
C GLY A 209 18.77 -11.45 -2.70
N ASN A 210 18.71 -10.58 -3.71
CA ASN A 210 19.82 -10.24 -4.62
C ASN A 210 20.60 -8.99 -4.18
N GLY A 211 20.20 -8.40 -3.04
CA GLY A 211 20.84 -7.23 -2.48
C GLY A 211 20.28 -5.89 -2.96
N ILE A 212 19.21 -5.89 -3.77
CA ILE A 212 18.56 -4.68 -4.29
C ILE A 212 17.59 -4.15 -3.25
N VAL A 213 17.66 -2.85 -2.99
CA VAL A 213 16.73 -2.14 -2.11
C VAL A 213 15.64 -1.53 -2.97
N THR A 214 14.40 -1.96 -2.75
CA THR A 214 13.20 -1.40 -3.40
C THR A 214 12.55 -0.35 -2.50
N ILE A 215 12.15 0.76 -3.10
CA ILE A 215 11.48 1.91 -2.47
C ILE A 215 10.21 2.17 -3.27
N CYS A 216 9.06 1.88 -2.69
CA CYS A 216 7.79 1.99 -3.39
C CYS A 216 6.84 2.93 -2.65
N CYS A 217 6.05 3.70 -3.39
CA CYS A 217 4.90 4.39 -2.82
C CYS A 217 3.66 3.48 -2.94
N HIS A 218 2.73 3.57 -2.00
CA HIS A 218 1.59 2.64 -1.86
C HIS A 218 0.63 2.65 -3.06
N THR A 219 0.77 3.62 -3.96
CA THR A 219 -0.23 3.86 -5.00
C THR A 219 0.33 3.72 -6.42
N PHE A 220 1.57 4.10 -6.72
CA PHE A 220 1.99 4.25 -8.13
C PHE A 220 3.46 3.93 -8.47
N ASP A 221 4.43 4.19 -7.60
CA ASP A 221 5.86 4.15 -7.97
C ASP A 221 6.59 2.95 -7.38
N SER A 222 7.37 2.24 -8.20
CA SER A 222 8.31 1.20 -7.78
C SER A 222 9.72 1.58 -8.19
N ASN A 223 10.57 1.92 -7.21
CA ASN A 223 11.94 2.37 -7.44
C ASN A 223 12.92 1.40 -6.81
N GLU A 224 14.13 1.32 -7.34
CA GLU A 224 15.15 0.42 -6.81
C GLU A 224 16.56 0.96 -6.98
N PHE A 225 17.45 0.55 -6.08
CA PHE A 225 18.89 0.82 -6.18
C PHE A 225 19.68 -0.31 -5.50
N ARG A 226 20.96 -0.45 -5.85
CA ARG A 226 21.91 -1.32 -5.15
C ARG A 226 22.71 -0.49 -4.13
N PRO A 227 22.72 -0.83 -2.84
CA PRO A 227 23.49 -0.08 -1.86
C PRO A 227 24.99 -0.34 -2.02
N VAL A 228 25.79 0.73 -2.03
CA VAL A 228 27.26 0.68 -2.08
C VAL A 228 27.80 1.31 -0.81
N ILE A 229 27.96 0.49 0.24
CA ILE A 229 28.45 0.91 1.54
C ILE A 229 29.79 0.21 1.77
N THR A 230 30.89 0.96 1.70
CA THR A 230 32.24 0.44 2.01
C THR A 230 32.32 0.07 3.50
N PRO A 231 32.48 -1.21 3.87
CA PRO A 231 32.58 -1.59 5.27
C PRO A 231 34.00 -1.34 5.80
N LYS A 232 34.13 -0.90 7.06
CA LYS A 232 35.39 -1.09 7.80
C LYS A 232 35.53 -2.59 8.07
N SER A 233 36.60 -3.20 7.55
CA SER A 233 36.85 -4.63 7.69
C SER A 233 36.93 -5.06 9.16
N LYS A 234 35.91 -5.78 9.63
CA LYS A 234 36.05 -6.70 10.77
C LYS A 234 36.10 -8.11 10.23
N ARG A 235 37.26 -8.73 10.41
CA ARG A 235 37.58 -10.13 10.14
C ARG A 235 36.63 -11.00 10.97
N ILE A 236 35.83 -11.86 10.32
CA ILE A 236 35.09 -12.94 10.98
C ILE A 236 35.39 -14.21 10.20
N GLU A 237 35.95 -15.19 10.92
CA GLU A 237 36.33 -16.50 10.44
C GLU A 237 35.09 -17.33 10.05
N LYS A 238 35.23 -18.12 8.99
CA LYS A 238 34.21 -19.09 8.55
C LYS A 238 34.21 -20.28 9.52
N PRO A 239 33.07 -20.73 10.07
CA PRO A 239 33.02 -22.05 10.67
C PRO A 239 33.02 -23.12 9.57
N LYS A 240 33.85 -24.15 9.76
CA LYS A 240 33.89 -25.37 8.95
C LYS A 240 32.59 -26.17 9.12
N ALA A 241 32.10 -26.70 8.00
CA ALA A 241 30.93 -27.57 7.93
C ALA A 241 31.17 -28.94 8.61
N PRO A 242 30.18 -29.53 9.30
CA PRO A 242 30.15 -30.96 9.50
C PRO A 242 29.61 -31.63 8.23
N LYS A 243 30.32 -32.67 7.75
CA LYS A 243 29.80 -33.60 6.75
C LYS A 243 28.84 -34.55 7.46
N VAL A 244 27.58 -34.59 7.05
CA VAL A 244 26.64 -35.65 7.43
C VAL A 244 26.54 -36.61 6.25
N GLN A 245 26.80 -37.89 6.52
CA GLN A 245 26.82 -38.99 5.56
C GLN A 245 25.39 -39.27 5.06
N GLU A 246 25.25 -39.38 3.74
CA GLU A 246 23.98 -39.53 3.02
C GLU A 246 23.28 -40.87 3.28
N ASP A 247 23.94 -41.84 3.94
CA ASP A 247 23.42 -43.20 4.16
C ASP A 247 22.41 -43.31 5.32
N LYS A 248 22.33 -42.31 6.21
CA LYS A 248 21.35 -42.31 7.34
C LYS A 248 19.94 -41.85 6.96
N LEU A 249 19.74 -41.29 5.76
CA LEU A 249 18.46 -40.70 5.37
C LEU A 249 17.44 -41.74 4.85
N GLU A 250 17.91 -42.94 4.49
CA GLU A 250 17.05 -44.05 4.05
C GLU A 250 16.60 -44.97 5.19
N GLU A 251 17.39 -45.10 6.27
CA GLU A 251 16.96 -45.79 7.50
C GLU A 251 15.86 -45.03 8.24
N VAL A 252 15.96 -43.70 8.34
CA VAL A 252 14.95 -42.85 9.01
C VAL A 252 13.59 -42.88 8.30
N LYS A 253 13.58 -43.07 6.97
CA LYS A 253 12.32 -43.19 6.20
C LYS A 253 11.60 -44.53 6.43
N LYS A 254 12.33 -45.55 6.88
CA LYS A 254 11.77 -46.88 7.17
C LYS A 254 11.26 -47.00 8.60
N GLU A 255 11.76 -46.16 9.52
CA GLU A 255 11.24 -46.02 10.89
C GLU A 255 10.01 -45.09 10.98
N LEU A 256 9.83 -44.16 10.02
CA LEU A 256 8.68 -43.25 10.00
C LEU A 256 7.31 -43.92 9.73
N SER A 257 7.26 -45.21 9.41
CA SER A 257 5.99 -45.94 9.21
C SER A 257 5.41 -46.53 10.50
N CYS A 258 6.06 -46.32 11.66
CA CYS A 258 5.63 -46.83 12.96
C CYS A 258 5.87 -45.79 14.06
N PHE A 259 5.26 -44.60 13.97
CA PHE A 259 5.21 -43.67 15.09
C PHE A 259 3.93 -43.89 15.89
N ASP A 260 4.06 -44.41 17.12
CA ASP A 260 2.98 -44.40 18.10
C ASP A 260 2.74 -42.94 18.52
N ALA A 261 1.71 -42.30 17.98
CA ALA A 261 1.38 -40.88 18.19
C ALA A 261 1.19 -40.48 19.68
N GLU A 262 1.04 -41.46 20.57
CA GLU A 262 0.79 -41.24 21.99
C GLU A 262 2.03 -40.69 22.75
N ASN A 263 3.26 -40.97 22.32
CA ASN A 263 4.49 -40.68 23.09
C ASN A 263 5.56 -39.83 22.34
N LEU A 264 5.18 -38.76 21.64
CA LEU A 264 6.16 -37.83 21.04
C LEU A 264 6.97 -37.05 22.10
N THR A 265 8.29 -37.02 21.92
CA THR A 265 9.20 -36.12 22.66
C THR A 265 9.16 -34.68 22.10
N GLU A 266 9.66 -33.70 22.86
CA GLU A 266 9.74 -32.31 22.38
C GLU A 266 10.65 -32.12 21.16
N GLU A 267 11.70 -32.93 21.02
CA GLU A 267 12.65 -32.83 19.91
C GLU A 267 12.02 -33.37 18.61
N GLU A 268 11.35 -34.51 18.68
CA GLU A 268 10.59 -35.08 17.57
C GLU A 268 9.45 -34.14 17.13
N ALA A 269 8.72 -33.56 18.09
CA ALA A 269 7.68 -32.58 17.79
C ALA A 269 8.24 -31.37 17.04
N LYS A 270 9.41 -30.85 17.45
CA LYS A 270 10.08 -29.74 16.74
C LYS A 270 10.50 -30.13 15.33
N GLU A 271 10.94 -31.36 15.11
CA GLU A 271 11.33 -31.86 13.78
C GLU A 271 10.13 -32.00 12.84
N VAL A 272 9.02 -32.59 13.32
CA VAL A 272 7.75 -32.68 12.57
C VAL A 272 7.28 -31.29 12.15
N LEU A 273 7.21 -30.34 13.10
CA LEU A 273 6.78 -28.97 12.82
C LEU A 273 7.70 -28.26 11.82
N LYS A 274 9.02 -28.49 11.91
CA LYS A 274 10.01 -27.94 10.99
C LYS A 274 9.86 -28.50 9.57
N ASN A 275 9.49 -29.76 9.43
CA ASN A 275 9.18 -30.41 8.15
C ASN A 275 7.85 -29.92 7.55
N GLU A 276 6.94 -29.41 8.38
CA GLU A 276 5.73 -28.72 7.94
C GLU A 276 5.90 -27.19 7.75
N GLY A 277 7.08 -26.66 8.04
CA GLY A 277 7.38 -25.23 7.93
C GLY A 277 6.63 -24.38 8.96
N ILE A 278 6.33 -24.96 10.13
CA ILE A 278 5.71 -24.31 11.28
C ILE A 278 6.80 -23.95 12.29
N PHE A 279 6.73 -22.72 12.80
CA PHE A 279 7.68 -22.22 13.79
C PHE A 279 6.92 -21.77 15.03
N ILE A 280 7.41 -22.20 16.19
CA ILE A 280 6.82 -21.86 17.50
C ILE A 280 7.87 -21.11 18.31
N GLU A 281 7.52 -19.93 18.80
CA GLU A 281 8.38 -19.08 19.61
C GLU A 281 7.66 -18.67 20.90
N GLU A 282 8.34 -18.80 22.05
CA GLU A 282 7.87 -18.22 23.29
C GLU A 282 8.16 -16.71 23.30
N THR A 283 7.13 -15.92 23.55
CA THR A 283 7.23 -14.46 23.62
C THR A 283 6.54 -13.95 24.87
N VAL A 284 6.81 -12.69 25.26
CA VAL A 284 6.19 -12.08 26.44
C VAL A 284 5.37 -10.88 26.03
N THR A 285 4.19 -10.73 26.60
CA THR A 285 3.32 -9.59 26.32
C THR A 285 3.91 -8.27 26.82
N THR A 286 3.73 -7.20 26.05
CA THR A 286 4.08 -5.84 26.46
C THR A 286 2.80 -5.09 26.88
N PRO A 287 2.47 -5.01 28.18
CA PRO A 287 1.24 -4.39 28.66
C PRO A 287 1.24 -2.88 28.40
N LYS A 288 0.20 -2.38 27.72
CA LYS A 288 0.02 -0.93 27.48
C LYS A 288 -0.49 -0.15 28.69
N LYS A 289 -1.06 -0.84 29.69
CA LYS A 289 -1.58 -0.22 30.92
C LYS A 289 -0.58 -0.42 32.06
N ALA A 290 -0.26 0.66 32.77
CA ALA A 290 0.57 0.61 33.96
C ALA A 290 0.01 -0.39 35.00
N GLY A 291 0.89 -1.17 35.61
CA GLY A 291 0.55 -2.15 36.66
C GLY A 291 0.17 -3.56 36.20
N LYS A 292 0.01 -3.82 34.90
CA LYS A 292 -0.15 -5.21 34.42
C LYS A 292 1.20 -5.88 34.25
N LYS A 293 1.36 -7.11 34.76
CA LYS A 293 2.56 -7.92 34.58
C LYS A 293 2.61 -8.53 33.16
N PRO A 294 3.77 -8.61 32.52
CA PRO A 294 3.97 -9.40 31.30
C PRO A 294 3.57 -10.86 31.54
N ARG A 295 2.86 -11.43 30.57
CA ARG A 295 2.46 -12.85 30.52
C ARG A 295 3.16 -13.54 29.35
N PRO A 296 3.64 -14.79 29.50
CA PRO A 296 4.16 -15.57 28.40
C PRO A 296 3.04 -15.91 27.41
N VAL A 297 3.40 -15.97 26.13
CA VAL A 297 2.52 -16.35 25.04
C VAL A 297 3.33 -17.06 23.96
N TRP A 298 2.85 -18.23 23.57
CA TRP A 298 3.45 -19.04 22.52
C TRP A 298 2.88 -18.62 21.18
N GLN A 299 3.76 -18.18 20.28
CA GLN A 299 3.39 -17.69 18.96
C GLN A 299 3.72 -18.73 17.91
N VAL A 300 2.70 -19.10 17.12
CA VAL A 300 2.85 -20.04 16.01
C VAL A 300 2.80 -19.26 14.70
N SER A 301 3.83 -19.46 13.89
CA SER A 301 4.08 -18.76 12.63
C SER A 301 4.56 -19.72 11.53
N GLY A 302 4.81 -19.20 10.33
CA GLY A 302 5.23 -20.00 9.17
C GLY A 302 4.08 -20.41 8.27
N ARG A 303 4.08 -21.66 7.79
CA ARG A 303 3.01 -22.20 6.94
C ARG A 303 1.89 -22.74 7.81
N THR A 304 0.86 -21.91 8.02
CA THR A 304 -0.28 -22.24 8.90
C THR A 304 -1.61 -22.43 8.16
N ASN A 305 -1.66 -22.14 6.85
CA ASN A 305 -2.89 -22.32 6.06
C ASN A 305 -3.29 -23.80 6.04
N GLY A 306 -4.55 -24.13 6.30
CA GLY A 306 -5.04 -25.52 6.35
C GLY A 306 -4.89 -26.20 7.70
N LEU A 307 -4.31 -25.52 8.70
CA LEU A 307 -4.16 -26.01 10.08
C LEU A 307 -4.94 -25.16 11.08
N GLU A 308 -5.77 -24.23 10.60
CA GLU A 308 -6.41 -23.26 11.49
C GLU A 308 -7.41 -23.88 12.47
N GLU A 309 -8.16 -24.89 12.02
CA GLU A 309 -9.15 -25.56 12.88
C GLU A 309 -8.46 -26.42 13.95
N ILE A 310 -7.38 -27.13 13.60
CA ILE A 310 -6.50 -27.82 14.55
C ILE A 310 -6.01 -26.83 15.61
N PHE A 311 -5.54 -25.65 15.21
CA PHE A 311 -5.10 -24.66 16.20
C PHE A 311 -6.26 -24.19 17.09
N TYR A 312 -7.45 -24.00 16.54
CA TYR A 312 -8.61 -23.57 17.34
C TYR A 312 -9.14 -24.67 18.27
N SER A 313 -9.09 -25.95 17.89
CA SER A 313 -9.47 -27.08 18.75
C SER A 313 -8.50 -27.23 19.92
N LEU A 314 -7.20 -26.98 19.68
CA LEU A 314 -6.15 -26.95 20.70
C LEU A 314 -6.14 -25.68 21.57
N GLY A 315 -7.19 -24.85 21.52
CA GLY A 315 -7.33 -23.68 22.40
C GLY A 315 -6.60 -22.41 21.95
N CYS A 316 -6.17 -22.31 20.69
CA CYS A 316 -5.60 -21.07 20.17
C CYS A 316 -6.59 -19.90 20.25
N SER A 317 -6.07 -18.70 20.55
CA SER A 317 -6.85 -17.48 20.44
C SER A 317 -7.39 -17.27 19.02
N ARG A 318 -8.68 -16.93 18.91
CA ARG A 318 -9.29 -16.51 17.64
C ARG A 318 -8.79 -15.16 17.12
N ARG A 319 -8.09 -14.39 17.96
CA ARG A 319 -7.43 -13.15 17.54
C ARG A 319 -6.00 -13.45 17.16
N ARG A 320 -5.61 -13.06 15.94
CA ARG A 320 -4.23 -13.19 15.47
C ARG A 320 -3.41 -11.96 15.83
N TRP A 321 -2.19 -12.17 16.32
CA TRP A 321 -1.23 -11.08 16.54
C TRP A 321 -0.27 -11.00 15.36
N ARG A 322 -0.33 -9.91 14.59
CA ARG A 322 0.50 -9.72 13.37
C ARG A 322 0.47 -10.92 12.40
N GLY A 323 -0.65 -11.63 12.35
CA GLY A 323 -0.83 -12.83 11.52
C GLY A 323 -0.48 -14.16 12.19
N MET A 324 0.14 -14.15 13.37
CA MET A 324 0.50 -15.33 14.15
C MET A 324 -0.66 -15.82 15.02
N PHE A 325 -0.67 -17.13 15.27
CA PHE A 325 -1.56 -17.79 16.23
C PHE A 325 -0.94 -17.70 17.62
N SER A 326 -1.77 -17.63 18.66
CA SER A 326 -1.31 -17.37 20.02
C SER A 326 -1.95 -18.34 21.02
N PHE A 327 -1.10 -19.05 21.74
CA PHE A 327 -1.46 -20.00 22.81
C PHE A 327 -1.00 -19.44 24.16
N TRP A 328 -1.84 -19.57 25.17
CA TRP A 328 -1.64 -18.97 26.50
C TRP A 328 -1.50 -19.99 27.62
N GLU A 329 -1.85 -21.25 27.37
CA GLU A 329 -2.00 -22.30 28.40
C GLU A 329 -0.86 -23.33 28.38
N GLY A 330 0.28 -23.01 27.75
CA GLY A 330 1.45 -23.88 27.69
C GLY A 330 2.11 -23.89 26.32
N ASN A 331 3.22 -24.64 26.19
CA ASN A 331 3.91 -24.86 24.93
C ASN A 331 3.07 -25.81 24.04
N PRO A 332 2.51 -25.34 22.92
CA PRO A 332 1.61 -26.15 22.10
C PRO A 332 2.36 -27.08 21.13
N ALA A 333 3.69 -27.19 21.19
CA ALA A 333 4.49 -27.88 20.17
C ALA A 333 4.13 -29.36 20.01
N ILE A 334 3.99 -30.09 21.12
CA ILE A 334 3.67 -31.52 21.09
C ILE A 334 2.25 -31.73 20.58
N ASP A 335 1.27 -30.99 21.13
CA ASP A 335 -0.13 -31.12 20.75
C ASP A 335 -0.37 -30.80 19.27
N ILE A 336 0.30 -29.75 18.77
CA ILE A 336 0.23 -29.41 17.35
C ILE A 336 0.89 -30.49 16.50
N ALA A 337 2.07 -30.99 16.89
CA ALA A 337 2.76 -32.03 16.12
C ALA A 337 1.92 -33.33 16.04
N LYS A 338 1.30 -33.74 17.16
CA LYS A 338 0.38 -34.89 17.21
C LYS A 338 -0.82 -34.68 16.28
N ALA A 339 -1.53 -33.56 16.42
CA ALA A 339 -2.70 -33.28 15.58
C ALA A 339 -2.35 -33.16 14.10
N VAL A 340 -1.16 -32.65 13.75
CA VAL A 340 -0.67 -32.59 12.37
C VAL A 340 -0.36 -33.98 11.81
N LEU A 341 0.15 -34.91 12.61
CA LEU A 341 0.39 -36.29 12.19
C LEU A 341 -0.91 -37.09 12.05
N GLU A 342 -1.88 -36.86 12.94
CA GLU A 342 -3.18 -37.56 12.94
C GLU A 342 -4.15 -37.04 11.88
N GLU A 343 -4.38 -35.72 11.83
CA GLU A 343 -5.38 -35.10 10.95
C GLU A 343 -4.80 -34.66 9.62
N GLY A 344 -3.50 -34.36 9.56
CA GLY A 344 -2.86 -33.80 8.38
C GLY A 344 -3.29 -32.35 8.07
N ARG A 345 -2.72 -31.80 7.00
CA ARG A 345 -3.15 -30.51 6.44
C ARG A 345 -4.41 -30.71 5.60
N LEU A 346 -5.40 -29.83 5.81
CA LEU A 346 -6.54 -29.73 4.88
C LEU A 346 -6.05 -29.52 3.45
N SER A 347 -6.64 -30.25 2.51
CA SER A 347 -6.37 -30.10 1.08
C SER A 347 -6.69 -28.67 0.61
N PHE A 348 -6.11 -28.26 -0.53
CA PHE A 348 -6.40 -26.91 -1.03
C PHE A 348 -7.88 -26.72 -1.39
N ALA A 349 -8.55 -27.76 -1.88
CA ALA A 349 -9.99 -27.75 -2.17
C ALA A 349 -10.82 -27.48 -0.90
N GLU A 350 -10.56 -28.23 0.17
CA GLU A 350 -11.22 -28.03 1.47
C GLU A 350 -10.92 -26.64 2.04
N GLN A 351 -9.68 -26.15 1.92
CA GLN A 351 -9.34 -24.79 2.31
C GLN A 351 -10.15 -23.73 1.54
N GLN A 352 -10.46 -23.96 0.26
CA GLN A 352 -11.35 -23.07 -0.51
C GLN A 352 -12.80 -23.16 -0.04
N GLU A 353 -13.32 -24.36 0.22
CA GLU A 353 -14.67 -24.53 0.77
C GLU A 353 -14.83 -23.83 2.13
N ARG A 354 -13.86 -24.01 3.03
CA ARG A 354 -13.85 -23.30 4.32
C ARG A 354 -13.79 -21.78 4.17
N LYS A 355 -13.05 -21.28 3.17
CA LYS A 355 -13.04 -19.83 2.87
C LYS A 355 -14.40 -19.35 2.35
N LYS A 356 -15.09 -20.13 1.53
CA LYS A 356 -16.44 -19.83 1.06
C LYS A 356 -17.44 -19.84 2.22
N GLU A 357 -17.42 -20.87 3.06
CA GLU A 357 -18.26 -20.97 4.26
C GLU A 357 -18.07 -19.76 5.19
N ARG A 358 -16.82 -19.37 5.47
CA ARG A 358 -16.51 -18.16 6.25
C ARG A 358 -16.98 -16.86 5.58
N ALA A 359 -17.02 -16.83 4.24
CA ALA A 359 -17.55 -15.70 3.48
C ALA A 359 -19.08 -15.64 3.56
N ILE A 360 -19.77 -16.77 3.44
CA ILE A 360 -21.23 -16.91 3.59
C ILE A 360 -21.66 -16.48 5.00
N ASN A 361 -21.03 -17.06 6.03
CA ASN A 361 -21.27 -16.68 7.44
C ASN A 361 -21.01 -15.18 7.71
N ARG A 362 -20.14 -14.54 6.93
CA ARG A 362 -19.90 -13.10 7.02
C ARG A 362 -21.00 -12.30 6.33
N THR A 363 -21.48 -12.75 5.18
CA THR A 363 -22.64 -12.18 4.48
C THR A 363 -23.88 -12.21 5.37
N GLU A 364 -24.21 -13.35 5.96
CA GLU A 364 -25.37 -13.47 6.88
C GLU A 364 -25.29 -12.50 8.07
N ARG A 365 -24.09 -12.30 8.63
CA ARG A 365 -23.89 -11.30 9.70
C ARG A 365 -24.10 -9.87 9.20
N PHE A 366 -23.65 -9.58 7.98
CA PHE A 366 -23.85 -8.25 7.38
C PHE A 366 -25.32 -8.02 7.03
N GLU A 367 -26.05 -9.03 6.57
CA GLU A 367 -27.51 -8.95 6.35
C GLU A 367 -28.23 -8.58 7.65
N LYS A 368 -27.89 -9.24 8.77
CA LYS A 368 -28.42 -8.85 10.09
C LYS A 368 -28.08 -7.39 10.45
N TYR A 369 -26.91 -6.89 10.07
CA TYR A 369 -26.55 -5.48 10.30
C TYR A 369 -27.32 -4.51 9.40
N VAL A 370 -27.57 -4.89 8.14
CA VAL A 370 -28.43 -4.15 7.21
C VAL A 370 -29.84 -4.03 7.78
N ASP A 371 -30.45 -5.15 8.19
CA ASP A 371 -31.80 -5.17 8.75
C ASP A 371 -31.91 -4.34 10.02
N ASN A 372 -30.94 -4.48 10.93
CA ASN A 372 -30.92 -3.72 12.18
C ASN A 372 -30.70 -2.23 11.97
N ALA A 373 -29.95 -1.83 10.94
CA ALA A 373 -29.74 -0.42 10.59
C ALA A 373 -30.99 0.16 9.90
N ALA A 374 -31.58 -0.58 8.95
CA ALA A 374 -32.81 -0.19 8.26
C ALA A 374 -34.00 -0.06 9.22
N LYS A 375 -34.15 -0.98 10.20
CA LYS A 375 -35.16 -0.88 11.27
C LYS A 375 -34.97 0.40 12.09
N ARG A 376 -33.74 0.74 12.46
CA ARG A 376 -33.41 1.96 13.21
C ARG A 376 -33.70 3.23 12.42
N SER A 377 -33.30 3.29 11.15
CA SER A 377 -33.63 4.42 10.27
C SER A 377 -35.14 4.59 10.14
N ASN A 378 -35.88 3.53 9.81
CA ASN A 378 -37.34 3.57 9.71
C ASN A 378 -38.02 4.02 11.01
N GLN A 379 -37.53 3.60 12.17
CA GLN A 379 -38.05 4.03 13.46
C GLN A 379 -37.78 5.53 13.71
N LEU A 380 -36.57 6.01 13.40
CA LEU A 380 -36.23 7.43 13.49
C LEU A 380 -37.11 8.25 12.54
N TYR A 381 -37.28 7.81 11.30
CA TYR A 381 -38.14 8.47 10.32
C TYR A 381 -39.61 8.54 10.79
N ARG A 382 -40.18 7.42 11.27
CA ARG A 382 -41.57 7.38 11.78
C ARG A 382 -41.79 8.30 12.98
N THR A 383 -40.88 8.26 13.96
CA THR A 383 -40.95 9.12 15.14
C THR A 383 -40.71 10.59 14.81
N ASN A 384 -39.91 10.86 13.79
CA ASN A 384 -39.68 12.20 13.28
C ASN A 384 -40.90 12.75 12.54
N LYS A 385 -41.54 11.93 11.70
CA LYS A 385 -42.79 12.27 11.01
C LYS A 385 -43.89 12.64 12.00
N ALA A 386 -44.09 11.84 13.06
CA ALA A 386 -45.06 12.15 14.10
C ALA A 386 -44.79 13.51 14.79
N LEU A 387 -43.52 13.86 15.02
CA LEU A 387 -43.14 15.16 15.60
C LEU A 387 -43.40 16.31 14.62
N LEU A 388 -43.10 16.11 13.34
CA LEU A 388 -43.36 17.08 12.27
C LEU A 388 -44.86 17.32 12.09
N ASP A 389 -45.67 16.26 12.10
CA ASP A 389 -47.13 16.32 11.99
C ASP A 389 -47.73 17.14 13.16
N CYS A 390 -47.18 17.01 14.38
CA CYS A 390 -47.58 17.82 15.53
C CYS A 390 -47.24 19.33 15.41
N MET A 391 -46.30 19.72 14.53
CA MET A 391 -45.90 21.12 14.32
C MET A 391 -46.74 21.84 13.25
N ALA A 392 -47.59 21.09 12.52
CA ALA A 392 -48.65 21.59 11.63
C ALA A 392 -48.24 22.70 10.64
N GLY A 393 -46.97 22.78 10.24
CA GLY A 393 -46.47 23.83 9.33
C GLY A 393 -46.56 25.25 9.89
N THR A 394 -46.74 25.40 11.20
CA THR A 394 -46.85 26.72 11.85
C THR A 394 -45.50 27.45 11.81
N PRO A 395 -45.45 28.76 11.50
CA PRO A 395 -44.21 29.52 11.56
C PRO A 395 -43.75 29.71 13.01
N ILE A 396 -42.44 29.95 13.20
CA ILE A 396 -41.90 30.32 14.52
C ILE A 396 -42.41 31.71 14.88
N LEU A 397 -43.25 31.80 15.90
CA LEU A 397 -43.74 33.07 16.45
C LEU A 397 -42.67 33.66 17.40
N ILE A 398 -41.91 34.64 16.92
CA ILE A 398 -40.83 35.29 17.67
C ILE A 398 -41.40 36.07 18.87
N GLY A 399 -40.84 35.85 20.06
CA GLY A 399 -41.26 36.50 21.30
C GLY A 399 -42.48 35.84 21.99
N HIS A 400 -43.08 34.81 21.40
CA HIS A 400 -44.19 34.08 22.00
C HIS A 400 -43.69 32.98 22.95
N HIS A 401 -44.47 32.64 24.00
CA HIS A 401 -44.08 31.62 25.00
C HIS A 401 -43.80 30.23 24.41
N SER A 402 -44.33 29.93 23.21
CA SER A 402 -44.11 28.68 22.47
C SER A 402 -42.81 28.64 21.65
N GLU A 403 -42.13 29.77 21.44
CA GLU A 403 -40.93 29.87 20.59
C GLU A 403 -39.84 28.88 21.01
N LYS A 404 -39.51 28.84 22.31
CA LYS A 404 -38.46 27.97 22.85
C LYS A 404 -38.79 26.48 22.69
N ARG A 405 -40.08 26.10 22.70
CA ARG A 405 -40.49 24.72 22.40
C ARG A 405 -40.33 24.44 20.91
N HIS A 406 -40.81 25.35 20.06
CA HIS A 406 -40.75 25.19 18.60
C HIS A 406 -39.31 25.01 18.10
N ARG A 407 -38.37 25.87 18.54
CA ARG A 407 -36.94 25.75 18.17
C ARG A 407 -36.33 24.42 18.61
N ARG A 408 -36.61 23.97 19.85
CA ARG A 408 -36.14 22.68 20.37
C ARG A 408 -36.69 21.48 19.60
N ASP A 409 -37.95 21.55 19.18
CA ASP A 409 -38.56 20.46 18.43
C ASP A 409 -38.01 20.40 17.00
N LEU A 410 -37.74 21.55 16.34
CA LEU A 410 -37.02 21.59 15.06
C LEU A 410 -35.59 21.03 15.18
N GLU A 411 -34.85 21.38 16.23
CA GLU A 411 -33.50 20.84 16.48
C GLU A 411 -33.53 19.32 16.70
N LYS A 412 -34.54 18.80 17.42
CA LYS A 412 -34.73 17.35 17.55
C LYS A 412 -35.05 16.70 16.21
N ILE A 413 -35.86 17.34 15.37
CA ILE A 413 -36.21 16.84 14.04
C ILE A 413 -34.96 16.73 13.18
N ASP A 414 -34.19 17.81 13.06
CA ASP A 414 -32.94 17.89 12.31
C ASP A 414 -31.94 16.81 12.76
N ASN A 415 -31.72 16.69 14.07
CA ASN A 415 -30.85 15.67 14.63
C ASN A 415 -31.34 14.23 14.37
N ARG A 416 -32.65 13.97 14.40
CA ARG A 416 -33.22 12.65 14.08
C ARG A 416 -33.10 12.32 12.60
N ILE A 417 -33.32 13.29 11.71
CA ILE A 417 -33.12 13.13 10.26
C ILE A 417 -31.67 12.78 9.97
N ARG A 418 -30.70 13.54 10.52
CA ARG A 418 -29.27 13.22 10.35
C ARG A 418 -28.95 11.80 10.78
N LYS A 419 -29.42 11.36 11.95
CA LYS A 419 -29.21 10.00 12.44
C LYS A 419 -29.89 8.93 11.56
N SER A 420 -31.07 9.22 11.01
CA SER A 420 -31.76 8.33 10.06
C SER A 420 -30.91 8.11 8.81
N ILE A 421 -30.40 9.21 8.23
CA ILE A 421 -29.51 9.19 7.07
C ILE A 421 -28.21 8.43 7.37
N GLU A 422 -27.62 8.62 8.55
CA GLU A 422 -26.41 7.90 8.98
C GLU A 422 -26.66 6.38 9.08
N GLU A 423 -27.79 5.95 9.66
CA GLU A 423 -28.15 4.53 9.73
C GLU A 423 -28.48 3.95 8.34
N ASP A 424 -29.10 4.73 7.44
CA ASP A 424 -29.31 4.30 6.04
C ASP A 424 -27.99 4.14 5.28
N LYS A 425 -27.07 5.09 5.40
CA LYS A 425 -25.72 4.99 4.83
C LYS A 425 -24.96 3.79 5.38
N LYS A 426 -25.17 3.46 6.66
CA LYS A 426 -24.59 2.27 7.28
C LYS A 426 -25.19 0.98 6.71
N ALA A 427 -26.50 0.93 6.48
CA ALA A 427 -27.15 -0.18 5.80
C ALA A 427 -26.59 -0.34 4.38
N GLU A 428 -26.48 0.75 3.61
CA GLU A 428 -25.89 0.75 2.27
C GLU A 428 -24.43 0.27 2.27
N HIS A 429 -23.62 0.71 3.24
CA HIS A 429 -22.24 0.24 3.39
C HIS A 429 -22.16 -1.28 3.50
N TYR A 430 -23.01 -1.90 4.32
CA TYR A 430 -23.05 -3.34 4.47
C TYR A 430 -23.63 -4.05 3.24
N ARG A 431 -24.63 -3.47 2.56
CA ARG A 431 -25.12 -3.99 1.27
C ARG A 431 -24.01 -4.05 0.23
N ASN A 432 -23.25 -2.96 0.07
CA ASN A 432 -22.14 -2.91 -0.87
C ASN A 432 -21.04 -3.95 -0.53
N ARG A 433 -20.79 -4.18 0.77
CA ARG A 433 -19.89 -5.25 1.24
C ARG A 433 -20.42 -6.64 0.87
N ILE A 434 -21.71 -6.89 1.04
CA ILE A 434 -22.37 -8.16 0.66
C ILE A 434 -22.24 -8.36 -0.85
N SER A 435 -22.66 -7.39 -1.67
CA SER A 435 -22.56 -7.46 -3.13
C SER A 435 -21.13 -7.75 -3.61
N SER A 436 -20.13 -7.12 -2.98
CA SER A 436 -18.72 -7.36 -3.29
C SER A 436 -18.26 -8.79 -2.93
N ILE A 437 -18.81 -9.39 -1.86
CA ILE A 437 -18.49 -10.76 -1.47
C ILE A 437 -19.17 -11.74 -2.42
N SER A 438 -20.47 -11.56 -2.69
CA SER A 438 -21.24 -12.41 -3.61
C SER A 438 -20.63 -12.38 -5.02
N TRP A 439 -20.31 -11.20 -5.54
CA TRP A 439 -19.66 -11.05 -6.83
C TRP A 439 -18.34 -11.84 -6.91
N LYS A 440 -17.51 -11.84 -5.85
CA LYS A 440 -16.27 -12.63 -5.81
C LYS A 440 -16.55 -14.13 -5.79
N LEU A 441 -17.53 -14.58 -5.01
CA LEU A 441 -17.86 -16.00 -4.91
C LEU A 441 -18.35 -16.57 -6.25
N GLU A 442 -19.15 -15.79 -6.98
CA GLU A 442 -19.71 -16.18 -8.27
C GLU A 442 -18.69 -16.05 -9.41
N ASN A 443 -18.02 -14.90 -9.53
CA ASN A 443 -17.23 -14.59 -10.73
C ASN A 443 -15.82 -15.17 -10.69
N GLN A 444 -15.21 -15.35 -9.51
CA GLN A 444 -13.82 -15.82 -9.42
C GLN A 444 -13.63 -17.24 -9.98
N LYS A 445 -14.66 -18.09 -9.88
CA LYS A 445 -14.64 -19.45 -10.44
C LYS A 445 -14.82 -19.47 -11.96
N ASN A 446 -15.45 -18.44 -12.52
CA ASN A 446 -15.88 -18.43 -13.92
C ASN A 446 -14.96 -17.59 -14.82
N ASP A 447 -13.88 -17.04 -14.26
CA ASP A 447 -12.90 -16.22 -14.98
C ASP A 447 -11.71 -17.09 -15.43
N PRO A 448 -11.63 -17.47 -16.73
CA PRO A 448 -10.53 -18.30 -17.24
C PRO A 448 -9.18 -17.60 -17.16
N THR A 449 -9.14 -16.27 -17.27
CA THR A 449 -7.90 -15.51 -17.15
C THR A 449 -7.36 -15.60 -15.73
N TYR A 450 -8.22 -15.43 -14.72
CA TYR A 450 -7.84 -15.59 -13.32
C TYR A 450 -7.27 -16.99 -13.05
N ILE A 451 -7.94 -18.04 -13.53
CA ILE A 451 -7.52 -19.43 -13.31
C ILE A 451 -6.18 -19.72 -13.98
N ASN A 452 -6.01 -19.33 -15.25
CA ASN A 452 -4.75 -19.53 -15.96
C ASN A 452 -3.58 -18.80 -15.27
N ASN A 453 -3.79 -17.55 -14.84
CA ASN A 453 -2.77 -16.80 -14.09
C ASN A 453 -2.36 -17.53 -12.80
N ARG A 454 -3.32 -18.16 -12.09
CA ARG A 454 -3.02 -18.97 -10.90
C ARG A 454 -2.27 -20.25 -11.24
N ILE A 455 -2.58 -20.90 -12.35
CA ILE A 455 -1.83 -22.07 -12.82
C ILE A 455 -0.38 -21.65 -13.11
N GLU A 456 -0.17 -20.62 -13.91
CA GLU A 456 1.17 -20.12 -14.25
C GLU A 456 1.98 -19.70 -13.01
N GLU A 457 1.34 -19.01 -12.05
CA GLU A 457 1.97 -18.62 -10.78
C GLU A 457 2.41 -19.85 -9.98
N ASN A 458 1.55 -20.87 -9.86
CA ASN A 458 1.86 -22.09 -9.12
C ASN A 458 2.90 -22.95 -9.84
N GLU A 459 2.90 -23.04 -11.18
CA GLU A 459 3.93 -23.73 -11.95
C GLU A 459 5.30 -23.04 -11.82
N ALA A 460 5.32 -21.70 -11.82
CA ALA A 460 6.54 -20.93 -11.56
C ALA A 460 7.03 -21.13 -10.11
N ARG A 461 6.10 -21.23 -9.15
CA ARG A 461 6.40 -21.50 -7.75
C ARG A 461 6.96 -22.92 -7.56
N LEU A 462 6.39 -23.92 -8.23
CA LEU A 462 6.88 -25.30 -8.20
C LEU A 462 8.33 -25.37 -8.69
N ARG A 463 8.62 -24.76 -9.84
CA ARG A 463 10.00 -24.66 -10.38
C ARG A 463 10.99 -24.04 -9.39
N LYS A 464 10.56 -23.01 -8.65
CA LYS A 464 11.40 -22.37 -7.61
C LYS A 464 11.63 -23.29 -6.41
N ILE A 465 10.61 -24.04 -5.99
CA ILE A 465 10.70 -24.99 -4.87
C ILE A 465 11.66 -26.13 -5.24
N GLU A 466 11.51 -26.70 -6.45
CA GLU A 466 12.40 -27.75 -6.96
C GLU A 466 13.86 -27.30 -7.00
N LYS A 467 14.13 -26.08 -7.48
CA LYS A 467 15.49 -25.51 -7.49
C LYS A 467 16.09 -25.37 -6.10
N ASN A 468 15.27 -25.12 -5.08
CA ASN A 468 15.72 -24.88 -3.71
C ASN A 468 15.56 -26.11 -2.79
N LYS A 469 15.27 -27.30 -3.32
CA LYS A 469 15.02 -28.54 -2.56
C LYS A 469 15.99 -28.76 -1.40
N LYS A 470 17.29 -28.54 -1.64
CA LYS A 470 18.36 -28.75 -0.65
C LYS A 470 18.27 -27.84 0.59
N TRP A 471 17.67 -26.66 0.46
CA TRP A 471 17.68 -25.63 1.52
C TRP A 471 16.35 -25.53 2.27
N LEU A 472 15.33 -26.29 1.87
CA LEU A 472 14.01 -26.28 2.50
C LEU A 472 13.84 -27.56 3.31
N SER A 473 13.80 -27.44 4.64
CA SER A 473 13.37 -28.55 5.51
C SER A 473 11.92 -28.96 5.22
N ASP A 474 11.09 -28.00 4.83
CA ASP A 474 9.67 -28.20 4.52
C ASP A 474 9.40 -28.55 3.04
N TYR A 475 10.41 -29.04 2.31
CA TYR A 475 10.33 -29.20 0.85
C TYR A 475 9.15 -30.05 0.40
N GLU A 476 8.97 -31.26 0.97
CA GLU A 476 7.92 -32.19 0.51
C GLU A 476 6.53 -31.63 0.78
N SER A 477 6.25 -31.18 2.01
CA SER A 477 4.99 -30.50 2.36
C SER A 477 4.72 -29.28 1.46
N ARG A 478 5.76 -28.51 1.10
CA ARG A 478 5.63 -27.31 0.26
C ARG A 478 5.39 -27.62 -1.19
N LYS A 479 6.02 -28.68 -1.70
CA LYS A 479 5.79 -29.21 -3.04
C LYS A 479 4.35 -29.72 -3.14
N GLN A 480 3.90 -30.52 -2.17
CA GLN A 480 2.54 -31.06 -2.14
C GLN A 480 1.48 -29.96 -2.14
N GLU A 481 1.62 -28.92 -1.30
CA GLU A 481 0.69 -27.78 -1.27
C GLU A 481 0.55 -27.09 -2.65
N VAL A 482 1.64 -27.01 -3.42
CA VAL A 482 1.62 -26.40 -4.76
C VAL A 482 1.03 -27.33 -5.80
N ILE A 483 1.26 -28.64 -5.69
CA ILE A 483 0.64 -29.66 -6.54
C ILE A 483 -0.87 -29.65 -6.33
N ASP A 484 -1.35 -29.71 -5.09
CA ASP A 484 -2.79 -29.66 -4.77
C ASP A 484 -3.47 -28.41 -5.35
N LYS A 485 -2.78 -27.27 -5.34
CA LYS A 485 -3.26 -26.03 -5.96
C LYS A 485 -3.35 -26.14 -7.48
N LEU A 486 -2.33 -26.73 -8.12
CA LEU A 486 -2.33 -26.93 -9.57
C LEU A 486 -3.46 -27.86 -9.97
N ASP A 487 -3.64 -28.97 -9.27
CA ASP A 487 -4.69 -29.95 -9.55
C ASP A 487 -6.07 -29.30 -9.38
N TYR A 488 -6.26 -28.53 -8.30
CA TYR A 488 -7.49 -27.76 -8.09
C TYR A 488 -7.79 -26.78 -9.23
N PHE A 489 -6.84 -25.93 -9.61
CA PHE A 489 -7.07 -24.92 -10.65
C PHE A 489 -7.19 -25.54 -12.05
N LYS A 490 -6.43 -26.60 -12.35
CA LYS A 490 -6.54 -27.35 -13.61
C LYS A 490 -7.88 -28.08 -13.71
N GLY A 491 -8.38 -28.65 -12.61
CA GLY A 491 -9.71 -29.25 -12.54
C GLY A 491 -10.80 -28.24 -12.89
N ILE A 492 -10.79 -27.05 -12.26
CA ILE A 492 -11.76 -25.98 -12.58
C ILE A 492 -11.66 -25.55 -14.05
N LEU A 493 -10.44 -25.39 -14.57
CA LEU A 493 -10.26 -25.01 -15.97
C LEU A 493 -10.84 -26.07 -16.92
N GLN A 494 -10.64 -27.36 -16.60
CA GLN A 494 -11.17 -28.47 -17.38
C GLN A 494 -12.69 -28.51 -17.35
N GLU A 495 -13.31 -28.32 -16.18
CA GLU A 495 -14.77 -28.20 -16.04
C GLU A 495 -15.32 -27.06 -16.91
N LEU A 496 -14.71 -25.86 -16.83
CA LEU A 496 -15.12 -24.72 -17.67
C LEU A 496 -14.97 -24.98 -19.17
N MET A 497 -13.94 -25.74 -19.57
CA MET A 497 -13.74 -26.13 -20.96
C MET A 497 -14.80 -27.14 -21.43
N GLN A 498 -15.20 -28.07 -20.56
CA GLN A 498 -16.29 -29.03 -20.83
C GLN A 498 -17.63 -28.31 -20.96
N GLU A 499 -17.98 -27.44 -20.01
CA GLU A 499 -19.21 -26.64 -20.07
C GLU A 499 -19.30 -25.81 -21.35
N ARG A 500 -18.17 -25.24 -21.80
CA ARG A 500 -18.11 -24.50 -23.07
C ARG A 500 -18.32 -25.41 -24.27
N ALA A 501 -17.72 -26.59 -24.27
CA ALA A 501 -17.90 -27.57 -25.35
C ALA A 501 -19.35 -28.05 -25.43
N GLU A 502 -20.01 -28.31 -24.30
CA GLU A 502 -21.44 -28.68 -24.22
C GLU A 502 -22.36 -27.56 -24.72
N GLN A 503 -22.01 -26.30 -24.44
CA GLN A 503 -22.70 -25.13 -24.98
C GLN A 503 -22.39 -24.88 -26.48
N GLY A 504 -21.62 -25.74 -27.13
CA GLY A 504 -21.22 -25.59 -28.53
C GLY A 504 -20.29 -24.39 -28.79
N LYS A 505 -19.67 -23.83 -27.74
CA LYS A 505 -18.74 -22.71 -27.86
C LYS A 505 -17.36 -23.21 -28.24
N LEU A 506 -16.74 -22.54 -29.21
CA LEU A 506 -15.37 -22.84 -29.62
C LEU A 506 -14.39 -22.47 -28.50
N ILE A 507 -13.49 -23.39 -28.19
CA ILE A 507 -12.42 -23.19 -27.20
C ILE A 507 -11.29 -22.38 -27.86
N PRO A 508 -10.88 -21.22 -27.33
CA PRO A 508 -9.80 -20.44 -27.91
C PRO A 508 -8.46 -21.17 -27.89
N SER A 509 -7.91 -21.42 -29.08
CA SER A 509 -6.60 -22.03 -29.27
C SER A 509 -6.02 -21.60 -30.64
N PRO A 510 -4.72 -21.86 -30.90
CA PRO A 510 -4.14 -21.66 -32.22
C PRO A 510 -4.84 -22.44 -33.33
N ASP A 511 -5.44 -23.58 -33.01
CA ASP A 511 -6.06 -24.48 -33.98
C ASP A 511 -7.52 -24.06 -34.28
N THR A 512 -8.17 -23.41 -33.30
CA THR A 512 -9.57 -22.97 -33.44
C THR A 512 -9.72 -21.55 -33.97
N ILE A 513 -8.66 -20.74 -34.01
CA ILE A 513 -8.69 -19.35 -34.49
C ILE A 513 -7.88 -19.22 -35.77
N GLN A 514 -8.46 -18.56 -36.78
CA GLN A 514 -7.79 -18.25 -38.04
C GLN A 514 -7.72 -16.74 -38.28
N LYS A 515 -6.84 -16.31 -39.18
CA LYS A 515 -6.78 -14.92 -39.63
C LYS A 515 -8.11 -14.55 -40.29
N GLY A 516 -8.70 -13.42 -39.89
CA GLY A 516 -10.01 -12.96 -40.37
C GLY A 516 -11.18 -13.31 -39.44
N ASP A 517 -11.03 -14.26 -38.52
CA ASP A 517 -12.02 -14.53 -37.47
C ASP A 517 -12.20 -13.32 -36.54
N LEU A 518 -13.33 -13.26 -35.83
CA LEU A 518 -13.59 -12.28 -34.77
C LEU A 518 -13.38 -12.93 -33.41
N VAL A 519 -12.59 -12.31 -32.54
CA VAL A 519 -12.37 -12.75 -31.16
C VAL A 519 -12.91 -11.73 -30.18
N LYS A 520 -13.55 -12.20 -29.09
CA LYS A 520 -14.06 -11.34 -28.03
C LYS A 520 -13.01 -11.17 -26.94
N TYR A 521 -12.45 -9.97 -26.84
CA TYR A 521 -11.46 -9.58 -25.83
C TYR A 521 -12.00 -8.42 -24.99
N ARG A 522 -11.93 -8.52 -23.66
CA ARG A 522 -12.43 -7.50 -22.70
C ARG A 522 -13.87 -7.00 -23.02
N GLY A 523 -14.75 -7.92 -23.40
CA GLY A 523 -16.16 -7.62 -23.69
C GLY A 523 -16.44 -7.17 -25.13
N THR A 524 -15.42 -6.98 -25.96
CA THR A 524 -15.54 -6.36 -27.28
C THR A 524 -14.99 -7.29 -28.38
N TRP A 525 -15.60 -7.26 -29.56
CA TRP A 525 -15.20 -8.08 -30.70
C TRP A 525 -14.13 -7.39 -31.56
N TYR A 526 -13.07 -8.11 -31.90
CA TYR A 526 -11.98 -7.61 -32.72
C TYR A 526 -11.59 -8.60 -33.83
N PRO A 527 -11.23 -8.12 -35.04
CA PRO A 527 -10.80 -8.97 -36.13
C PRO A 527 -9.34 -9.43 -35.95
N VAL A 528 -9.13 -10.73 -36.12
CA VAL A 528 -7.84 -11.39 -35.98
C VAL A 528 -6.95 -11.06 -37.17
N VAL A 529 -5.76 -10.55 -36.87
CA VAL A 529 -4.74 -10.19 -37.87
C VAL A 529 -3.69 -11.29 -37.99
N ARG A 530 -3.30 -11.90 -36.87
CA ARG A 530 -2.27 -12.94 -36.81
C ARG A 530 -2.48 -13.89 -35.64
N VAL A 531 -2.24 -15.17 -35.87
CA VAL A 531 -2.34 -16.24 -34.88
C VAL A 531 -0.92 -16.74 -34.58
N ASN A 532 -0.50 -16.73 -33.31
CA ASN A 532 0.78 -17.27 -32.87
C ASN A 532 0.55 -18.44 -31.89
N ARG A 533 1.54 -19.30 -31.67
CA ARG A 533 1.40 -20.47 -30.78
C ARG A 533 0.87 -20.19 -29.37
N LYS A 534 1.19 -19.04 -28.77
CA LYS A 534 0.75 -18.66 -27.40
C LYS A 534 -0.21 -17.48 -27.34
N THR A 535 -0.40 -16.76 -28.44
CA THR A 535 -1.10 -15.47 -28.42
C THR A 535 -1.76 -15.19 -29.77
N VAL A 536 -2.85 -14.44 -29.74
CA VAL A 536 -3.53 -13.92 -30.93
C VAL A 536 -3.33 -12.41 -31.02
N THR A 537 -3.07 -11.91 -32.23
CA THR A 537 -2.96 -10.48 -32.54
C THR A 537 -4.20 -10.05 -33.30
N PHE A 538 -4.87 -9.00 -32.85
CA PHE A 538 -6.10 -8.47 -33.44
C PHE A 538 -6.03 -6.95 -33.60
N LYS A 539 -6.76 -6.42 -34.58
CA LYS A 539 -6.78 -4.99 -34.86
C LYS A 539 -7.59 -4.26 -33.79
N ASN A 540 -7.07 -3.16 -33.26
CA ASN A 540 -7.82 -2.24 -32.41
C ASN A 540 -8.29 -1.03 -33.25
N TRP A 541 -9.29 -0.31 -32.74
CA TRP A 541 -9.86 0.87 -33.40
C TRP A 541 -9.39 2.20 -32.82
N ILE A 542 -8.47 2.19 -31.86
CA ILE A 542 -8.09 3.41 -31.12
C ILE A 542 -7.21 4.32 -31.98
N TRP A 543 -6.37 3.75 -32.84
CA TRP A 543 -5.57 4.51 -33.80
C TRP A 543 -5.34 3.74 -35.10
N GLU A 544 -4.94 4.48 -36.14
CA GLU A 544 -4.72 3.95 -37.49
C GLU A 544 -3.61 2.89 -37.45
N ASN A 545 -3.97 1.62 -37.69
CA ASN A 545 -3.13 0.42 -37.58
C ASN A 545 -2.78 -0.08 -36.16
N GLY A 546 -3.51 0.35 -35.13
CA GLY A 546 -3.34 -0.21 -33.79
C GLY A 546 -3.60 -1.72 -33.73
N GLN A 547 -2.68 -2.46 -33.11
CA GLN A 547 -2.79 -3.90 -32.90
C GLN A 547 -2.64 -4.22 -31.42
N TRP A 548 -3.46 -5.13 -30.93
CA TRP A 548 -3.35 -5.69 -29.59
C TRP A 548 -3.01 -7.17 -29.66
N LYS A 549 -2.34 -7.65 -28.62
CA LYS A 549 -1.90 -9.04 -28.46
C LYS A 549 -2.46 -9.55 -27.15
N ALA A 550 -3.16 -10.66 -27.19
CA ALA A 550 -3.71 -11.32 -25.99
C ALA A 550 -3.32 -12.80 -25.95
N SER A 551 -3.26 -13.36 -24.74
CA SER A 551 -3.21 -14.80 -24.55
C SER A 551 -4.53 -15.43 -24.99
N TYR A 552 -4.51 -16.69 -25.40
CA TYR A 552 -5.76 -17.43 -25.67
C TYR A 552 -6.66 -17.50 -24.44
N ALA A 553 -6.06 -17.50 -23.24
CA ALA A 553 -6.78 -17.45 -21.97
C ALA A 553 -7.65 -16.19 -21.80
N ASP A 554 -7.28 -15.08 -22.44
CA ASP A 554 -8.01 -13.81 -22.35
C ASP A 554 -9.10 -13.67 -23.41
N ILE A 555 -9.19 -14.63 -24.33
CA ILE A 555 -10.24 -14.65 -25.34
C ILE A 555 -11.47 -15.32 -24.75
N THR A 556 -12.56 -14.57 -24.73
CA THR A 556 -13.82 -15.01 -24.10
C THR A 556 -14.74 -15.73 -25.06
N ASP A 557 -14.66 -15.44 -26.36
CA ASP A 557 -15.54 -16.00 -27.39
C ASP A 557 -14.92 -15.84 -28.78
N ILE A 558 -15.38 -16.64 -29.74
CA ILE A 558 -14.89 -16.69 -31.12
C ILE A 558 -16.07 -16.74 -32.09
N LYS A 559 -16.03 -15.90 -33.12
CA LYS A 559 -16.93 -15.95 -34.26
C LYS A 559 -16.12 -16.22 -35.50
N LYS A 560 -16.46 -17.32 -36.18
CA LYS A 560 -15.87 -17.66 -37.47
C LYS A 560 -16.26 -16.64 -38.52
N GLN A 561 -15.30 -16.26 -39.35
CA GLN A 561 -15.61 -15.44 -40.51
C GLN A 561 -16.60 -16.21 -41.39
N MET A 562 -17.78 -15.64 -41.66
CA MET A 562 -18.69 -16.23 -42.64
C MET A 562 -17.99 -16.15 -44.00
N MET A 563 -17.83 -17.31 -44.66
CA MET A 563 -17.35 -17.32 -46.04
C MET A 563 -18.25 -16.40 -46.85
N LYS A 564 -17.69 -15.35 -47.44
CA LYS A 564 -18.36 -14.70 -48.57
C LYS A 564 -18.42 -15.77 -49.64
N GLU A 565 -19.60 -16.33 -49.88
CA GLU A 565 -19.88 -17.05 -51.12
C GLU A 565 -19.42 -16.13 -52.26
N ALA A 566 -18.47 -16.63 -53.04
CA ALA A 566 -17.89 -15.90 -54.16
C ALA A 566 -19.01 -15.63 -55.17
N ALA A 567 -19.34 -14.35 -55.33
CA ALA A 567 -20.11 -13.84 -56.46
C ALA A 567 -19.15 -13.41 -57.57
#